data_AF-A0A936E4U6-F1
#
_entry.id   AF-A0A936E4U6-F1
#
_cell.length_a   1.000
_cell.length_b   1.000
_cell.length_c   1.000
_cell.angle_alpha   90.00
_cell.angle_beta   90.00
_cell.angle_gamma   90.00
#
_symmetry.space_group_name_H-M   'P 1'
#
loop_
_entity.id
_entity.type
_entity.pdbx_description
1 polymer ?
#
loop_
_entity_poly.entity_id
_entity_poly.type
_entity_poly.pdbx_seq_one_letter_code
_entity_poly.pdbx_strand_id
1 'polypeptide(L)'
;MKKESVIICASYDAFGGKFAGAMDNAAGVALLFEIAREMVKSPPARSLIFIAFDGSEQGMAGAVFYSANPLVSLDVTAAAINLTGFGGGWSERKHDTINIVGSEFSPQLRSVLSDLKDPDKPAAILGADVFNRIEGEHLLPGLGRVPVLGMTSGF
;
A
#
# COMPACT_ATOMS: atom_id res chain seq x y z
N MET A 1 5.21 6.31 -25.11
CA MET A 1 4.84 5.69 -23.83
C MET A 1 3.46 6.19 -23.43
N LYS A 2 2.56 5.32 -22.92
CA LYS A 2 1.34 5.79 -22.26
C LYS A 2 1.75 6.56 -21.01
N LYS A 3 1.14 7.74 -20.78
CA LYS A 3 1.33 8.51 -19.53
C LYS A 3 0.53 7.81 -18.43
N GLU A 4 1.13 6.80 -17.82
CA GLU A 4 0.51 6.04 -16.73
C GLU A 4 1.08 6.46 -15.37
N SER A 5 0.22 6.52 -14.37
CA SER A 5 0.60 6.84 -12.98
C SER A 5 0.59 5.59 -12.08
N VAL A 6 1.39 5.63 -11.02
CA VAL A 6 1.33 4.68 -9.90
C VAL A 6 0.93 5.44 -8.65
N ILE A 7 -0.06 4.93 -7.92
CA ILE A 7 -0.48 5.48 -6.63
C ILE A 7 0.37 4.83 -5.53
N ILE A 8 0.94 5.64 -4.65
CA ILE A 8 1.49 5.20 -3.36
C ILE A 8 0.62 5.84 -2.29
N CYS A 9 0.14 5.05 -1.32
CA CYS A 9 -0.82 5.56 -0.35
C CYS A 9 -0.71 4.90 1.02
N ALA A 10 -1.30 5.57 2.00
CA ALA A 10 -1.48 5.12 3.38
C ALA A 10 -2.74 5.80 3.95
N SER A 11 -3.26 5.33 5.07
CA SER A 11 -4.35 5.99 5.80
C SER A 11 -3.79 6.83 6.95
N TYR A 12 -4.27 8.07 7.14
CA TYR A 12 -3.81 8.93 8.23
C TYR A 12 -4.74 8.99 9.43
N ASP A 13 -5.94 8.43 9.32
CA ASP A 13 -6.86 8.32 10.44
C ASP A 13 -6.46 7.19 11.40
N ALA A 14 -7.11 7.21 12.56
CA ALA A 14 -7.03 6.17 13.59
C ALA A 14 -8.35 6.18 14.38
N PHE A 15 -8.66 5.09 15.08
CA PHE A 15 -9.82 5.06 16.00
C PHE A 15 -9.80 6.17 17.07
N GLY A 16 -8.62 6.70 17.40
CA GLY A 16 -8.44 7.75 18.39
C GLY A 16 -8.60 7.27 19.84
N GLY A 17 -8.69 8.22 20.78
CA GLY A 17 -8.81 7.93 22.20
C GLY A 17 -7.57 7.21 22.75
N LYS A 18 -7.71 5.93 23.11
CA LYS A 18 -6.60 5.11 23.64
C LYS A 18 -5.76 4.45 22.54
N PHE A 19 -6.21 4.49 21.29
CA PHE A 19 -5.50 3.94 20.15
C PHE A 19 -4.63 5.03 19.54
N ALA A 20 -3.33 5.00 19.89
CA ALA A 20 -2.37 6.01 19.43
C ALA A 20 -2.06 5.95 17.93
N GLY A 21 -2.47 4.87 17.25
CA GLY A 21 -2.36 4.72 15.80
C GLY A 21 -0.92 4.66 15.26
N ALA A 22 0.07 4.34 16.10
CA ALA A 22 1.47 4.35 15.69
C ALA A 22 1.76 3.35 14.56
N MET A 23 1.34 2.09 14.74
CA MET A 23 1.47 1.04 13.71
C MET A 23 0.36 1.10 12.66
N ASP A 24 -0.84 1.50 13.09
CA ASP A 24 -2.05 1.56 12.28
C ASP A 24 -2.67 2.98 12.36
N ASN A 25 -2.27 3.91 11.50
CA ASN A 25 -1.28 3.74 10.43
C ASN A 25 -0.30 4.92 10.27
N ALA A 26 0.05 5.59 11.39
CA ALA A 26 0.99 6.71 11.38
C ALA A 26 2.37 6.33 10.81
N ALA A 27 2.85 5.11 11.04
CA ALA A 27 4.10 4.61 10.45
C ALA A 27 4.01 4.47 8.93
N GLY A 28 2.89 4.01 8.37
CA GLY A 28 2.66 3.97 6.92
C GLY A 28 2.64 5.37 6.30
N VAL A 29 2.05 6.36 6.98
CA VAL A 29 2.09 7.77 6.56
C VAL A 29 3.51 8.33 6.61
N ALA A 30 4.29 8.01 7.64
CA ALA A 30 5.69 8.43 7.71
C ALA A 30 6.51 7.85 6.53
N LEU A 31 6.31 6.57 6.21
CA LEU A 31 6.91 5.93 5.04
C LEU A 31 6.45 6.55 3.72
N LEU A 32 5.18 6.91 3.60
CA LEU A 32 4.65 7.60 2.42
C LEU A 32 5.42 8.88 2.12
N PHE A 33 5.64 9.73 3.14
CA PHE A 33 6.42 10.95 3.00
C PHE A 33 7.90 10.70 2.73
N GLU A 34 8.50 9.68 3.36
CA GLU A 34 9.90 9.35 3.15
C GLU A 34 10.17 8.82 1.74
N ILE A 35 9.28 7.97 1.21
CA ILE A 35 9.33 7.52 -0.19
C ILE A 35 9.18 8.72 -1.12
N ALA A 36 8.23 9.63 -0.87
CA ALA A 36 8.08 10.84 -1.67
C ALA A 36 9.36 11.68 -1.66
N ARG A 37 9.99 11.87 -0.50
CA ARG A 37 11.25 12.60 -0.31
C ARG A 37 12.39 12.00 -1.13
N GLU A 38 12.53 10.68 -1.15
CA GLU A 38 13.57 9.99 -1.93
C GLU A 38 13.28 10.00 -3.44
N MET A 39 12.02 9.76 -3.84
CA MET A 39 11.62 9.73 -5.26
C MET A 39 11.80 11.08 -5.96
N VAL A 40 11.72 12.20 -5.24
CA VAL A 40 12.01 13.53 -5.82
C VAL A 40 13.48 13.66 -6.23
N LYS A 41 14.42 12.96 -5.56
CA LYS A 41 15.85 13.02 -5.89
C LYS A 41 16.18 12.22 -7.15
N SER A 42 15.47 11.13 -7.39
CA SER A 42 15.59 10.30 -8.60
C SER A 42 14.20 9.95 -9.13
N PRO A 43 13.54 10.91 -9.83
CA PRO A 43 12.18 10.70 -10.32
C PRO A 43 12.10 9.50 -11.28
N PRO A 44 11.15 8.58 -11.08
CA PRO A 44 10.96 7.46 -12.00
C PRO A 44 10.36 7.92 -13.33
N ALA A 45 10.40 7.04 -14.33
CA ALA A 45 9.84 7.31 -15.65
C ALA A 45 8.30 7.44 -15.67
N ARG A 46 7.61 6.80 -14.71
CA ARG A 46 6.16 6.94 -14.51
C ARG A 46 5.87 8.02 -13.49
N SER A 47 4.72 8.69 -13.63
CA SER A 47 4.25 9.64 -12.63
C SER A 47 3.86 8.90 -11.34
N LEU A 48 4.22 9.46 -10.19
CA LEU A 48 3.78 8.96 -8.88
C LEU A 48 2.71 9.90 -8.31
N ILE A 49 1.67 9.32 -7.72
CA ILE A 49 0.63 10.04 -6.97
C ILE A 49 0.72 9.55 -5.53
N PHE A 50 0.98 10.46 -4.60
CA PHE A 50 1.04 10.16 -3.16
C PHE A 50 -0.28 10.58 -2.51
N ILE A 51 -0.96 9.65 -1.82
CA ILE A 51 -2.25 9.91 -1.19
C ILE A 51 -2.26 9.42 0.26
N ALA A 52 -2.58 10.31 1.19
CA ALA A 52 -2.93 9.93 2.56
C ALA A 52 -4.47 9.94 2.67
N PHE A 53 -5.09 8.76 2.74
CA PHE A 53 -6.53 8.62 2.84
C PHE A 53 -7.02 8.87 4.27
N ASP A 54 -8.26 9.33 4.38
CA ASP A 54 -9.00 9.46 5.64
C ASP A 54 -10.09 8.37 5.72
N GLY A 55 -10.60 8.15 6.93
CA GLY A 55 -11.75 7.28 7.20
C GLY A 55 -11.55 5.83 6.83
N SER A 56 -10.32 5.33 6.95
CA SER A 56 -9.99 3.91 6.86
C SER A 56 -10.81 3.10 7.84
N GLU A 57 -10.81 3.54 9.10
CA GLU A 57 -11.49 2.94 10.24
C GLU A 57 -13.02 3.11 10.17
N GLN A 58 -13.50 3.86 9.17
CA GLN A 58 -14.92 4.02 8.84
C GLN A 58 -15.28 3.30 7.52
N GLY A 59 -14.60 2.19 7.24
CA GLY A 59 -14.87 1.37 6.07
C GLY A 59 -14.30 1.94 4.79
N MET A 60 -13.06 2.46 4.84
CA MET A 60 -12.32 2.96 3.68
C MET A 60 -12.94 4.19 2.98
N ALA A 61 -13.60 5.06 3.74
CA ALA A 61 -14.39 6.16 3.20
C ALA A 61 -13.60 7.06 2.24
N GLY A 62 -12.35 7.41 2.56
CA GLY A 62 -11.50 8.24 1.69
C GLY A 62 -11.10 7.55 0.38
N ALA A 63 -10.75 6.26 0.44
CA ALA A 63 -10.40 5.50 -0.77
C ALA A 63 -11.61 5.29 -1.68
N VAL A 64 -12.79 5.01 -1.10
CA VAL A 64 -14.07 4.92 -1.82
C VAL A 64 -14.44 6.25 -2.45
N PHE A 65 -14.25 7.36 -1.74
CA PHE A 65 -14.51 8.69 -2.29
C PHE A 65 -13.59 9.00 -3.47
N TYR A 66 -12.29 8.74 -3.33
CA TYR A 66 -11.30 8.99 -4.39
C TYR A 66 -11.59 8.14 -5.63
N SER A 67 -12.01 6.89 -5.47
CA SER A 67 -12.30 6.06 -6.64
C SER A 67 -13.50 6.54 -7.44
N ALA A 68 -14.50 7.13 -6.77
CA ALA A 68 -15.62 7.80 -7.43
C ALA A 68 -15.27 9.19 -7.96
N ASN A 69 -14.25 9.86 -7.40
CA ASN A 69 -13.84 11.24 -7.73
C ASN A 69 -12.32 11.36 -7.91
N PRO A 70 -11.74 10.64 -8.89
CA PRO A 70 -10.29 10.53 -8.96
C PRO A 70 -9.66 11.82 -9.51
N LEU A 71 -8.59 12.30 -8.85
CA LEU A 71 -7.80 13.44 -9.34
C LEU A 71 -7.09 13.12 -10.67
N VAL A 72 -6.70 11.86 -10.84
CA VAL A 72 -6.17 11.30 -12.09
C VAL A 72 -6.97 10.06 -12.43
N SER A 73 -7.47 9.97 -13.66
CA SER A 73 -8.32 8.86 -14.10
C SER A 73 -7.71 7.50 -13.76
N LEU A 74 -8.54 6.62 -13.19
CA LEU A 74 -8.13 5.25 -12.86
C LEU A 74 -7.78 4.45 -14.13
N ASP A 75 -8.32 4.81 -15.30
CA ASP A 75 -8.00 4.15 -16.58
C ASP A 75 -6.54 4.32 -17.01
N VAL A 76 -5.85 5.34 -16.48
CA VAL A 76 -4.42 5.59 -16.71
C VAL A 76 -3.59 5.34 -15.45
N THR A 77 -4.16 4.67 -14.44
CA THR A 77 -3.44 4.26 -13.25
C THR A 77 -2.99 2.82 -13.40
N ALA A 78 -1.67 2.61 -13.47
CA ALA A 78 -1.07 1.30 -13.72
C ALA A 78 -1.13 0.37 -12.49
N ALA A 79 -1.00 0.94 -11.29
CA ALA A 79 -1.06 0.20 -10.02
C ALA A 79 -1.27 1.14 -8.83
N ALA A 80 -1.68 0.58 -7.70
CA ALA A 80 -1.62 1.21 -6.39
C ALA A 80 -0.82 0.35 -5.40
N ILE A 81 -0.01 1.01 -4.57
CA ILE A 81 0.72 0.40 -3.46
C ILE A 81 0.18 1.02 -2.17
N ASN A 82 -0.39 0.20 -1.30
CA ASN A 82 -0.88 0.61 0.01
C ASN A 82 0.14 0.27 1.11
N LEU A 83 0.49 1.23 1.94
CA LEU A 83 1.42 1.09 3.05
C LEU A 83 0.62 1.02 4.36
N THR A 84 0.66 -0.11 5.06
CA THR A 84 -0.13 -0.31 6.29
C THR A 84 0.54 -1.29 7.26
N GLY A 85 0.37 -1.06 8.56
CA GLY A 85 0.89 -1.96 9.60
C GLY A 85 2.42 -2.00 9.61
N PHE A 86 3.05 -0.88 9.97
CA PHE A 86 4.51 -0.77 10.05
C PHE A 86 4.99 -0.46 11.47
N GLY A 87 6.16 -0.98 11.85
CA GLY A 87 6.80 -0.66 13.13
C GLY A 87 6.44 -1.61 14.29
N GLY A 88 5.76 -2.72 13.99
CA GLY A 88 5.42 -3.79 14.92
C GLY A 88 5.02 -5.07 14.19
N GLY A 89 4.54 -6.09 14.92
CA GLY A 89 4.01 -7.32 14.35
C GLY A 89 5.09 -8.36 14.01
N TRP A 90 4.98 -9.01 12.85
CA TRP A 90 5.87 -10.14 12.48
C TRP A 90 7.32 -9.73 12.26
N SER A 91 7.58 -8.47 11.97
CA SER A 91 8.94 -7.92 11.89
C SER A 91 9.68 -7.94 13.23
N GLU A 92 9.01 -8.17 14.37
CA GLU A 92 9.70 -8.42 15.64
C GLU A 92 10.43 -9.78 15.66
N ARG A 93 10.07 -10.70 14.75
CA ARG A 93 10.71 -12.01 14.59
C ARG A 93 11.49 -12.15 13.29
N LYS A 94 11.22 -11.29 12.30
CA LYS A 94 11.88 -11.23 10.99
C LYS A 94 12.17 -9.78 10.63
N HIS A 95 13.18 -9.21 11.28
CA HIS A 95 13.49 -7.77 11.25
C HIS A 95 13.70 -7.19 9.84
N ASP A 96 14.12 -8.01 8.88
CA ASP A 96 14.52 -7.53 7.55
C ASP A 96 13.51 -7.88 6.44
N THR A 97 12.30 -8.34 6.79
CA THR A 97 11.32 -8.81 5.80
C THR A 97 10.13 -7.86 5.63
N ILE A 98 9.90 -7.40 4.39
CA ILE A 98 8.64 -6.73 4.01
C ILE A 98 7.68 -7.79 3.49
N ASN A 99 6.45 -7.78 4.00
CA ASN A 99 5.40 -8.65 3.52
C ASN A 99 4.55 -7.94 2.46
N ILE A 100 4.26 -8.65 1.38
CA ILE A 100 3.48 -8.16 0.23
C ILE A 100 2.23 -9.02 0.09
N VAL A 101 1.06 -8.39 0.11
CA VAL A 101 -0.26 -9.03 -0.04
C VAL A 101 -1.01 -8.50 -1.25
N GLY A 102 -1.96 -9.28 -1.77
CA GLY A 102 -2.86 -8.87 -2.86
C GLY A 102 -2.40 -9.23 -4.27
N SER A 103 -1.22 -9.82 -4.42
CA SER A 103 -0.70 -10.30 -5.72
C SER A 103 -1.55 -11.40 -6.34
N GLU A 104 -2.33 -12.10 -5.53
CA GLU A 104 -3.30 -13.11 -5.90
C GLU A 104 -4.46 -12.51 -6.69
N PHE A 105 -4.87 -11.27 -6.36
CA PHE A 105 -5.92 -10.50 -7.03
C PHE A 105 -5.38 -9.60 -8.16
N SER A 106 -4.07 -9.33 -8.13
CA SER A 106 -3.35 -8.50 -9.10
C SER A 106 -2.33 -9.32 -9.92
N PRO A 107 -2.76 -10.28 -10.75
CA PRO A 107 -1.86 -11.20 -11.45
C PRO A 107 -0.85 -10.48 -12.36
N GLN A 108 -1.19 -9.30 -12.87
CA GLN A 108 -0.31 -8.46 -13.68
C GLN A 108 0.90 -7.95 -12.91
N LEU A 109 0.83 -7.88 -11.58
CA LEU A 109 1.94 -7.46 -10.73
C LEU A 109 2.82 -8.64 -10.27
N ARG A 110 2.41 -9.89 -10.46
CA ARG A 110 3.19 -11.06 -10.04
C ARG A 110 4.56 -11.14 -10.72
N SER A 111 4.66 -10.75 -11.99
CA SER A 111 5.95 -10.75 -12.70
C SER A 111 6.92 -9.72 -12.12
N VAL A 112 6.41 -8.58 -11.63
CA VAL A 112 7.24 -7.58 -10.94
C VAL A 112 7.77 -8.15 -9.63
N LEU A 113 6.95 -8.92 -8.92
CA LEU A 113 7.35 -9.56 -7.66
C LEU A 113 8.34 -10.70 -7.85
N SER A 114 8.26 -11.46 -8.95
CA SER A 114 9.24 -12.51 -9.24
C SER A 114 10.65 -11.98 -9.52
N ASP A 115 10.76 -10.69 -9.88
CA ASP A 115 12.02 -10.01 -10.12
C ASP A 115 12.62 -9.39 -8.85
N LEU A 116 11.86 -9.32 -7.75
CA LEU A 116 12.36 -8.97 -6.41
C LEU A 116 13.16 -10.14 -5.82
N LYS A 117 14.29 -10.46 -6.46
CA LYS A 117 15.27 -11.45 -5.97
C LYS A 117 16.46 -10.72 -5.39
N ASP A 118 16.23 -9.94 -4.34
CA ASP A 118 17.31 -9.39 -3.54
C ASP A 118 17.46 -10.26 -2.27
N PRO A 119 18.49 -11.12 -2.18
CA PRO A 119 18.72 -11.95 -1.01
C PRO A 119 19.03 -11.14 0.26
N ASP A 120 19.45 -9.88 0.12
CA ASP A 120 19.75 -8.96 1.23
C ASP A 120 18.54 -8.10 1.62
N LYS A 121 17.42 -8.16 0.87
CA LYS A 121 16.16 -7.47 1.16
C LYS A 121 14.98 -8.43 0.98
N PRO A 122 14.79 -9.41 1.88
CA PRO A 122 13.77 -10.43 1.69
C PRO A 122 12.38 -9.78 1.64
N ALA A 123 11.70 -9.94 0.51
CA ALA A 123 10.27 -9.66 0.39
C ALA A 123 9.51 -10.99 0.47
N ALA A 124 8.59 -11.11 1.42
CA ALA A 124 7.72 -12.27 1.52
C ALA A 124 6.41 -11.98 0.81
N ILE A 125 6.13 -12.71 -0.28
CA ILE A 125 4.82 -12.69 -0.93
C ILE A 125 3.90 -13.59 -0.11
N LEU A 126 2.83 -13.02 0.43
CA LEU A 126 1.86 -13.71 1.25
C LEU A 126 0.51 -13.73 0.54
N GLY A 127 -0.13 -14.90 0.49
CA GLY A 127 -1.49 -15.02 0.00
C GLY A 127 -2.51 -14.64 1.05
N ALA A 128 -3.70 -14.21 0.60
CA ALA A 128 -4.85 -13.95 1.47
C ALA A 128 -5.26 -15.13 2.35
N ASP A 129 -4.92 -16.37 1.97
CA ASP A 129 -5.16 -17.57 2.79
C ASP A 129 -4.32 -17.60 4.07
N VAL A 130 -3.18 -16.91 4.11
CA VAL A 130 -2.35 -16.75 5.33
C VAL A 130 -3.04 -15.82 6.34
N PHE A 131 -3.92 -14.94 5.85
CA PHE A 131 -4.64 -13.96 6.63
C PHE A 131 -6.13 -14.30 6.55
N ASN A 132 -6.64 -15.10 7.49
CA ASN A 132 -8.06 -15.48 7.63
C ASN A 132 -9.08 -14.29 7.60
N ARG A 133 -8.62 -13.03 7.53
CA ARG A 133 -9.36 -11.78 7.34
C ARG A 133 -8.55 -10.73 6.55
N ILE A 134 -8.16 -10.96 5.29
CA ILE A 134 -7.90 -9.80 4.40
C ILE A 134 -9.25 -9.23 3.98
N GLU A 135 -9.86 -8.44 4.86
CA GLU A 135 -10.98 -7.57 4.50
C GLU A 135 -10.55 -6.10 4.68
N GLY A 136 -11.11 -5.23 3.85
CA GLY A 136 -11.17 -3.80 4.14
C GLY A 136 -9.98 -3.00 3.63
N GLU A 137 -8.85 -3.00 4.32
CA GLU A 137 -7.92 -1.85 4.16
C GLU A 137 -6.73 -2.11 3.23
N HIS A 138 -6.21 -3.33 3.22
CA HIS A 138 -5.01 -3.69 2.47
C HIS A 138 -5.11 -3.54 0.95
N LEU A 139 -6.32 -3.71 0.43
CA LEU A 139 -6.57 -3.83 -0.99
C LEU A 139 -7.33 -2.63 -1.57
N LEU A 140 -7.59 -1.59 -0.76
CA LEU A 140 -8.27 -0.36 -1.18
C LEU A 140 -9.56 -0.65 -1.99
N PRO A 141 -10.57 -1.26 -1.36
CA PRO A 141 -11.84 -1.54 -2.01
C PRO A 141 -12.40 -0.25 -2.59
N GLY A 142 -12.66 -0.26 -3.88
CA GLY A 142 -13.19 0.90 -4.58
C GLY A 142 -12.35 1.36 -5.76
N LEU A 143 -11.03 1.11 -5.81
CA LEU A 143 -10.15 1.51 -6.95
C LEU A 143 -10.44 0.79 -8.29
N GLY A 144 -11.58 0.10 -8.41
CA GLY A 144 -12.07 -0.49 -9.65
C GLY A 144 -11.18 -1.64 -10.13
N ARG A 145 -10.60 -1.48 -11.33
CA ARG A 145 -9.71 -2.48 -11.96
C ARG A 145 -8.23 -2.20 -11.74
N VAL A 146 -7.87 -1.17 -10.97
CA VAL A 146 -6.47 -0.85 -10.69
C VAL A 146 -5.85 -2.00 -9.89
N PRO A 147 -4.75 -2.60 -10.36
CA PRO A 147 -4.03 -3.61 -9.58
C PRO A 147 -3.48 -3.00 -8.29
N VAL A 148 -3.71 -3.66 -7.15
CA VAL A 148 -3.27 -3.20 -5.82
C VAL A 148 -2.33 -4.22 -5.18
N LEU A 149 -1.30 -3.72 -4.49
CA LEU A 149 -0.49 -4.46 -3.52
C LEU A 149 -0.53 -3.75 -2.18
N GLY A 150 -0.74 -4.52 -1.11
CA GLY A 150 -0.52 -4.06 0.26
C GLY A 150 0.90 -4.42 0.71
N MET A 151 1.60 -3.49 1.35
CA MET A 151 2.91 -3.72 1.97
C MET A 151 2.80 -3.49 3.48
N THR A 152 3.34 -4.42 4.26
CA THR A 152 3.24 -4.42 5.72
C THR A 152 4.43 -5.12 6.40
N SER A 153 4.78 -4.71 7.61
CA SER A 153 5.72 -5.45 8.47
C SER A 153 5.02 -6.56 9.28
N GLY A 154 3.69 -6.66 9.16
CA GLY A 154 2.82 -7.55 9.93
C GLY A 154 2.06 -6.80 11.02
N PHE A 155 0.95 -7.38 11.48
CA PHE A 155 0.16 -6.90 12.62
C PHE A 155 0.46 -7.68 13.89
#